data_AF-A0A2W4IPN4-F1
#
_entry.id   AF-A0A2W4IPN4-F1
#
_cell.length_a   1.000
_cell.length_b   1.000
_cell.length_c   1.000
_cell.angle_alpha   90.00
_cell.angle_beta   90.00
_cell.angle_gamma   90.00
#
_symmetry.space_group_name_H-M   'P 1'
#
loop_
_entity.id
_entity.type
_entity.pdbx_description
1 polymer ?
#
loop_
_entity_poly.entity_id
_entity_poly.type
_entity_poly.pdbx_seq_one_letter_code
_entity_poly.pdbx_strand_id
1 'polypeptide(L)'
;MLVLVAVLVLLATRDLAELRWVGLLAVAGVPAVVAPRHPVLGPLGRFAEVIVVALGASQVAAAATSSGAITGALGPGLGAAALLPYLAVPLVAAALHRRAWESGALLGTAAAVLLASGALTVSAGQRQLTQPGYLAACAQWLVLVALSAVVAGTLKRVLRAQDESKPQPYAEATRLLTQLRSVARQLPGATLDPGGISEHLIEELRAVAPADRMAVLSASGEERHAIGGGGGGEELPVGGALSKITLRASK
;
A
#
# COMPACT_ATOMS: atom_id res chain seq x y z
N MET A 1 -17.47 0.23 -14.85
CA MET A 1 -17.12 1.01 -16.05
C MET A 1 -17.71 0.45 -17.33
N LEU A 2 -17.47 -0.82 -17.71
CA LEU A 2 -18.06 -1.42 -18.93
C LEU A 2 -19.58 -1.30 -19.02
N VAL A 3 -20.29 -1.56 -17.92
CA VAL A 3 -21.76 -1.42 -17.86
C VAL A 3 -22.18 0.04 -18.09
N LEU A 4 -21.48 1.00 -17.48
CA LEU A 4 -21.75 2.42 -17.70
C LEU A 4 -21.56 2.80 -19.17
N VAL A 5 -20.46 2.36 -19.78
CA VAL A 5 -20.17 2.58 -21.20
C VAL A 5 -21.25 1.95 -22.09
N ALA A 6 -21.70 0.72 -21.78
CA ALA A 6 -22.79 0.07 -22.50
C ALA A 6 -24.09 0.89 -22.44
N VAL A 7 -24.45 1.39 -21.24
CA VAL A 7 -25.62 2.24 -21.05
C VAL A 7 -25.48 3.55 -21.83
N LEU A 8 -24.32 4.20 -21.78
CA LEU A 8 -24.07 5.45 -22.52
C LEU A 8 -24.13 5.24 -24.04
N VAL A 9 -23.58 4.13 -24.56
CA VAL A 9 -23.65 3.78 -25.98
C VAL A 9 -25.10 3.56 -26.41
N LEU A 10 -25.89 2.84 -25.62
CA LEU A 10 -27.32 2.63 -25.92
C LEU A 10 -28.13 3.92 -25.87
N LEU A 11 -27.86 4.78 -24.89
CA LEU A 11 -28.52 6.09 -24.81
C LEU A 11 -28.15 6.99 -25.99
N ALA A 12 -26.90 6.93 -26.45
CA ALA A 12 -26.39 7.79 -27.52
C ALA A 12 -26.80 7.33 -28.93
N THR A 13 -26.93 6.02 -29.15
CA THR A 13 -27.17 5.45 -30.50
C THR A 13 -28.56 4.84 -30.67
N ARG A 14 -29.18 4.41 -29.57
CA ARG A 14 -30.39 3.57 -29.55
C ARG A 14 -30.29 2.29 -30.39
N ASP A 15 -29.06 1.83 -30.65
CA ASP A 15 -28.78 0.63 -31.44
C ASP A 15 -28.04 -0.42 -30.60
N LEU A 16 -28.57 -1.63 -30.57
CA LEU A 16 -27.96 -2.78 -29.89
C LEU A 16 -26.71 -3.27 -30.63
N ALA A 17 -26.60 -3.04 -31.95
CA ALA A 17 -25.44 -3.46 -32.72
C ALA A 17 -24.14 -2.80 -32.25
N GLU A 18 -24.23 -1.58 -31.73
CA GLU A 18 -23.06 -0.83 -31.24
C GLU A 18 -22.52 -1.36 -29.90
N LEU A 19 -23.28 -2.21 -29.18
CA LEU A 19 -22.76 -2.95 -28.02
C LEU A 19 -21.63 -3.92 -28.39
N ARG A 20 -21.47 -4.28 -29.67
CA ARG A 20 -20.32 -5.08 -30.14
C ARG A 20 -18.99 -4.43 -29.77
N TRP A 21 -18.91 -3.10 -29.75
CA TRP A 21 -17.69 -2.39 -29.35
C TRP A 21 -17.39 -2.59 -27.87
N VAL A 22 -18.41 -2.62 -27.03
CA VAL A 22 -18.25 -2.92 -25.60
C VAL A 22 -17.82 -4.38 -25.41
N GLY A 23 -18.38 -5.30 -26.20
CA GLY A 23 -17.94 -6.71 -26.23
C GLY A 23 -16.49 -6.86 -26.65
N LEU A 24 -16.07 -6.23 -27.75
CA LEU A 24 -14.68 -6.21 -28.22
C LEU A 24 -13.74 -5.63 -27.16
N LEU A 25 -14.17 -4.59 -26.47
CA LEU A 25 -13.40 -3.92 -25.44
C LEU A 25 -13.27 -4.77 -24.17
N ALA A 26 -14.32 -5.53 -23.81
CA ALA A 26 -14.24 -6.54 -22.76
C ALA A 26 -13.21 -7.64 -23.11
N VAL A 27 -13.20 -8.11 -24.37
CA VAL A 27 -12.22 -9.09 -24.86
C VAL A 27 -10.81 -8.50 -24.89
N ALA A 28 -10.65 -7.27 -25.38
CA ALA A 28 -9.36 -6.58 -25.47
C ALA A 28 -8.71 -6.35 -24.10
N GLY A 29 -9.52 -6.20 -23.04
CA GLY A 29 -9.03 -6.04 -21.68
C GLY A 29 -8.65 -7.34 -20.96
N VAL A 30 -9.02 -8.52 -21.50
CA VAL A 30 -8.71 -9.81 -20.85
C VAL A 30 -7.21 -10.00 -20.61
N PRO A 31 -6.30 -9.75 -21.56
CA PRO A 31 -4.87 -9.94 -21.33
C PRO A 31 -4.31 -9.03 -20.23
N ALA A 32 -4.83 -7.81 -20.13
CA ALA A 32 -4.42 -6.84 -19.11
C ALA A 32 -4.85 -7.28 -17.69
N VAL A 33 -5.97 -7.98 -17.56
CA VAL A 33 -6.49 -8.50 -16.29
C VAL A 33 -5.85 -9.85 -15.91
N VAL A 34 -5.67 -10.74 -16.87
CA VAL A 34 -5.15 -12.11 -16.61
C VAL A 34 -3.65 -12.10 -16.35
N ALA A 35 -2.88 -11.27 -17.07
CA ALA A 35 -1.42 -11.24 -17.01
C ALA A 35 -0.84 -9.82 -16.81
N PRO A 36 -1.26 -9.08 -15.75
CA PRO A 36 -0.88 -7.68 -15.56
C PRO A 36 0.62 -7.45 -15.34
N ARG A 37 1.31 -8.48 -14.83
CA ARG A 37 2.75 -8.45 -14.54
C ARG A 37 3.62 -8.99 -15.68
N HIS A 38 3.01 -9.56 -16.72
CA HIS A 38 3.77 -10.10 -17.84
C HIS A 38 4.35 -8.95 -18.68
N PRO A 39 5.64 -8.98 -19.04
CA PRO A 39 6.33 -7.83 -19.67
C PRO A 39 5.78 -7.45 -21.05
N VAL A 40 5.04 -8.35 -21.71
CA VAL A 40 4.53 -8.18 -23.08
C VAL A 40 3.00 -8.17 -23.14
N LEU A 41 2.33 -9.16 -22.56
CA LEU A 41 0.86 -9.28 -22.59
C LEU A 41 0.15 -8.11 -21.89
N GLY A 42 0.70 -7.61 -20.79
CA GLY A 42 0.13 -6.47 -20.07
C GLY A 42 0.08 -5.20 -20.93
N PRO A 43 1.23 -4.73 -21.47
CA PRO A 43 1.25 -3.58 -22.39
C PRO A 43 0.40 -3.79 -23.65
N LEU A 44 0.51 -4.95 -24.32
CA LEU A 44 -0.25 -5.23 -25.54
C LEU A 44 -1.77 -5.17 -25.31
N GLY A 45 -2.25 -5.72 -24.19
CA GLY A 45 -3.67 -5.62 -23.81
C GLY A 45 -4.13 -4.17 -23.68
N ARG A 46 -3.34 -3.31 -23.02
CA ARG A 46 -3.69 -1.88 -22.86
C ARG A 46 -3.69 -1.13 -24.19
N PHE A 47 -2.75 -1.42 -25.09
CA PHE A 47 -2.76 -0.84 -26.44
C PHE A 47 -3.99 -1.30 -27.23
N ALA A 48 -4.34 -2.59 -27.15
CA ALA A 48 -5.55 -3.12 -27.78
C ALA A 48 -6.81 -2.44 -27.24
N GLU A 49 -6.93 -2.26 -25.92
CA GLU A 49 -8.03 -1.51 -25.30
C GLU A 49 -8.12 -0.08 -25.87
N VAL A 50 -7.01 0.66 -25.90
CA VAL A 50 -6.99 2.04 -26.42
C VAL A 50 -7.41 2.11 -27.87
N ILE A 51 -6.92 1.19 -28.71
CA ILE A 51 -7.27 1.12 -30.13
C ILE A 51 -8.77 0.86 -30.28
N VAL A 52 -9.32 -0.13 -29.55
CA VAL A 52 -10.75 -0.48 -29.61
C VAL A 52 -11.63 0.68 -29.11
N VAL A 53 -11.24 1.37 -28.03
CA VAL A 53 -11.97 2.55 -27.56
C VAL A 53 -11.99 3.65 -28.62
N ALA A 54 -10.82 3.96 -29.20
CA ALA A 54 -10.70 5.06 -30.15
C ALA A 54 -11.47 4.77 -31.45
N LEU A 55 -11.36 3.55 -31.99
CA LEU A 55 -12.16 3.12 -33.14
C LEU A 55 -13.65 3.10 -32.82
N GLY A 56 -14.03 2.54 -31.68
CA GLY A 56 -15.41 2.51 -31.23
C GLY A 56 -15.99 3.91 -31.06
N ALA A 57 -15.23 4.86 -30.50
CA ALA A 57 -15.69 6.23 -30.29
C ALA A 57 -16.05 6.93 -31.62
N SER A 58 -15.24 6.74 -32.67
CA SER A 58 -15.55 7.25 -34.02
C SER A 58 -16.81 6.60 -34.58
N GLN A 59 -16.94 5.28 -34.47
CA GLN A 59 -18.08 4.52 -35.01
C GLN A 59 -19.40 4.83 -34.28
N VAL A 60 -19.37 4.87 -32.95
CA VAL A 60 -20.53 5.23 -32.11
C VAL A 60 -20.96 6.67 -32.37
N ALA A 61 -20.02 7.59 -32.61
CA ALA A 61 -20.37 8.95 -33.01
C ALA A 61 -21.02 9.04 -34.40
N ALA A 62 -20.58 8.22 -35.37
CA ALA A 62 -21.23 8.10 -36.67
C ALA A 62 -22.64 7.47 -36.57
N ALA A 63 -22.79 6.44 -35.74
CA ALA A 63 -24.08 5.81 -35.44
C ALA A 63 -25.05 6.75 -34.71
N ALA A 64 -24.57 7.54 -33.74
CA ALA A 64 -25.38 8.54 -33.04
C ALA A 64 -25.89 9.65 -33.96
N THR A 65 -25.08 10.03 -34.96
CA THR A 65 -25.48 11.04 -35.95
C THR A 65 -26.52 10.49 -36.94
N SER A 66 -26.35 9.23 -37.39
CA SER A 66 -27.25 8.59 -38.36
C SER A 66 -28.57 8.14 -37.76
N SER A 67 -28.60 7.75 -36.49
CA SER A 67 -29.83 7.40 -35.75
C SER A 67 -30.72 8.62 -35.45
N GLY A 68 -30.18 9.84 -35.56
CA GLY A 68 -30.90 11.06 -35.17
C GLY A 68 -31.20 11.15 -33.67
N ALA A 69 -30.64 10.25 -32.85
CA ALA A 69 -30.86 10.21 -31.40
C ALA A 69 -30.36 11.48 -30.71
N ILE A 70 -29.34 12.13 -31.28
CA ILE A 70 -28.76 13.38 -30.78
C ILE A 70 -28.71 14.40 -31.92
N THR A 71 -29.44 15.49 -31.77
CA THR A 71 -29.56 16.54 -32.78
C THR A 71 -28.62 17.70 -32.51
N GLY A 72 -28.11 18.32 -33.58
CA GLY A 72 -27.32 19.56 -33.52
C GLY A 72 -25.81 19.36 -33.63
N ALA A 73 -25.06 20.47 -33.62
CA ALA A 73 -23.61 20.50 -33.86
C ALA A 73 -22.77 19.69 -32.83
N LEU A 74 -23.36 19.39 -31.67
CA LEU A 74 -22.73 18.61 -30.60
C LEU A 74 -22.99 17.09 -30.71
N GLY A 75 -23.90 16.66 -31.59
CA GLY A 75 -24.29 15.25 -31.73
C GLY A 75 -23.12 14.28 -31.91
N PRO A 76 -22.19 14.54 -32.84
CA PRO A 76 -21.02 13.69 -33.05
C PRO A 76 -20.09 13.63 -31.82
N GLY A 77 -19.98 14.73 -31.07
CA GLY A 77 -19.16 14.79 -29.86
C GLY A 77 -19.75 13.96 -28.73
N LEU A 78 -21.08 14.01 -28.57
CA LEU A 78 -21.79 13.25 -27.52
C LEU A 78 -21.75 11.74 -27.79
N GLY A 79 -21.86 11.31 -29.04
CA GLY A 79 -21.68 9.90 -29.39
C GLY A 79 -20.27 9.38 -29.07
N ALA A 80 -19.24 10.16 -29.40
CA ALA A 80 -17.86 9.78 -29.06
C ALA A 80 -17.65 9.72 -27.54
N ALA A 81 -18.22 10.70 -26.82
CA ALA A 81 -18.15 10.79 -25.37
C ALA A 81 -18.82 9.62 -24.62
N ALA A 82 -19.58 8.75 -25.30
CA ALA A 82 -20.10 7.54 -24.68
C ALA A 82 -19.00 6.50 -24.38
N LEU A 83 -17.96 6.44 -25.22
CA LEU A 83 -16.86 5.46 -25.11
C LEU A 83 -15.57 6.06 -24.53
N LEU A 84 -15.31 7.35 -24.79
CA LEU A 84 -14.10 8.04 -24.34
C LEU A 84 -13.83 7.98 -22.81
N PRO A 85 -14.83 7.95 -21.89
CA PRO A 85 -14.57 7.78 -20.47
C PRO A 85 -13.76 6.52 -20.13
N TYR A 86 -13.87 5.46 -20.95
CA TYR A 86 -13.12 4.24 -20.73
C TYR A 86 -11.61 4.41 -20.97
N LEU A 87 -11.17 5.38 -21.78
CA LEU A 87 -9.74 5.66 -21.99
C LEU A 87 -8.98 5.91 -20.68
N ALA A 88 -9.66 6.42 -19.66
CA ALA A 88 -9.05 6.61 -18.34
C ALA A 88 -8.50 5.31 -17.75
N VAL A 89 -9.15 4.17 -18.00
CA VAL A 89 -8.78 2.87 -17.41
C VAL A 89 -7.38 2.42 -17.84
N PRO A 90 -7.07 2.19 -19.13
CA PRO A 90 -5.74 1.74 -19.54
C PRO A 90 -4.65 2.78 -19.29
N LEU A 91 -4.95 4.08 -19.41
CA LEU A 91 -3.95 5.14 -19.21
C LEU A 91 -3.57 5.35 -17.74
N VAL A 92 -4.54 5.36 -16.83
CA VAL A 92 -4.28 5.43 -15.39
C VAL A 92 -3.62 4.13 -14.92
N ALA A 93 -4.04 2.97 -15.42
CA ALA A 93 -3.39 1.70 -15.13
C ALA A 93 -1.90 1.72 -15.55
N ALA A 94 -1.58 2.24 -16.74
CA ALA A 94 -0.19 2.39 -17.20
C ALA A 94 0.61 3.35 -16.31
N ALA A 95 0.02 4.49 -15.92
CA ALA A 95 0.67 5.46 -15.03
C ALA A 95 1.04 4.82 -13.67
N LEU A 96 0.15 3.97 -13.16
CA LEU A 96 0.37 3.21 -11.92
C LEU A 96 1.40 2.08 -12.07
N HIS A 97 1.72 1.58 -13.27
CA HIS A 97 2.60 0.40 -13.46
C HIS A 97 4.10 0.67 -13.73
N ARG A 98 4.56 1.95 -13.71
CA ARG A 98 5.99 2.42 -13.60
C ARG A 98 6.63 3.05 -14.84
N ARG A 99 5.98 3.20 -16.00
CA ARG A 99 6.60 3.86 -17.16
C ARG A 99 5.78 5.05 -17.65
N ALA A 100 6.23 6.26 -17.31
CA ALA A 100 5.63 7.50 -17.81
C ALA A 100 5.59 7.54 -19.36
N TRP A 101 6.56 6.90 -20.01
CA TRP A 101 6.56 6.76 -21.46
C TRP A 101 5.46 5.83 -21.99
N GLU A 102 5.02 4.81 -21.23
CA GLU A 102 3.89 3.95 -21.64
C GLU A 102 2.59 4.75 -21.66
N SER A 103 2.34 5.57 -20.63
CA SER A 103 1.18 6.47 -20.62
C SER A 103 1.24 7.48 -21.78
N GLY A 104 2.42 8.04 -22.06
CA GLY A 104 2.62 8.93 -23.21
C GLY A 104 2.37 8.23 -24.55
N ALA A 105 2.86 7.00 -24.71
CA ALA A 105 2.67 6.20 -25.91
C ALA A 105 1.19 5.80 -26.11
N LEU A 106 0.49 5.41 -25.04
CA LEU A 106 -0.94 5.12 -25.09
C LEU A 106 -1.76 6.37 -25.43
N LEU A 107 -1.40 7.54 -24.87
CA LEU A 107 -2.06 8.80 -25.19
C LEU A 107 -1.83 9.19 -26.66
N GLY A 108 -0.59 9.07 -27.15
CA GLY A 108 -0.26 9.30 -28.55
C GLY A 108 -0.98 8.33 -29.49
N THR A 109 -1.11 7.06 -29.09
CA THR A 109 -1.86 6.05 -29.85
C THR A 109 -3.35 6.38 -29.87
N ALA A 110 -3.94 6.75 -28.74
CA ALA A 110 -5.33 7.20 -28.67
C ALA A 110 -5.57 8.38 -29.62
N ALA A 111 -4.72 9.40 -29.57
CA ALA A 111 -4.81 10.57 -30.45
C ALA A 111 -4.66 10.18 -31.94
N ALA A 112 -3.66 9.37 -32.28
CA ALA A 112 -3.43 8.92 -33.65
C ALA A 112 -4.61 8.11 -34.20
N VAL A 113 -5.16 7.17 -33.42
CA VAL A 113 -6.30 6.35 -33.84
C VAL A 113 -7.58 7.18 -33.93
N LEU A 114 -7.84 8.12 -33.01
CA LEU A 114 -8.99 9.03 -33.08
C LEU A 114 -8.94 9.95 -34.31
N LEU A 115 -7.75 10.44 -34.67
CA LEU A 115 -7.54 11.25 -35.88
C LEU A 115 -7.67 10.41 -37.14
N ALA A 116 -7.03 9.24 -37.19
CA ALA A 116 -7.09 8.34 -38.34
C ALA A 116 -8.52 7.84 -38.59
N SER A 117 -9.21 7.38 -37.54
CA SER A 117 -10.61 6.97 -37.65
C SER A 117 -11.50 8.15 -38.04
N GLY A 118 -11.36 9.32 -37.41
CA GLY A 118 -12.14 10.50 -37.79
C GLY A 118 -11.89 11.00 -39.23
N ALA A 119 -10.71 10.73 -39.79
CA ALA A 119 -10.39 11.07 -41.17
C ALA A 119 -11.00 10.09 -42.19
N LEU A 120 -11.15 8.81 -41.80
CA LEU A 120 -11.68 7.73 -42.64
C LEU A 120 -13.20 7.61 -42.54
N THR A 121 -13.77 7.92 -41.38
CA THR A 121 -15.20 7.79 -41.11
C THR A 121 -15.96 9.00 -41.65
N VAL A 122 -16.98 8.74 -42.46
CA VAL A 122 -17.90 9.75 -43.01
C VAL A 122 -19.23 9.66 -42.27
N SER A 123 -19.68 10.79 -41.74
CA SER A 123 -20.94 10.92 -40.99
C SER A 123 -21.74 12.09 -41.55
N ALA A 124 -23.02 11.86 -41.87
CA ALA A 124 -23.91 12.86 -42.49
C ALA A 124 -23.31 13.55 -43.74
N GLY A 125 -22.59 12.78 -44.57
CA GLY A 125 -21.99 13.30 -45.82
C GLY A 125 -20.74 14.17 -45.63
N GLN A 126 -20.23 14.30 -44.40
CA GLN A 126 -18.99 15.02 -44.09
C GLN A 126 -18.01 14.08 -43.38
N ARG A 127 -16.70 14.36 -43.50
CA ARG A 127 -15.70 13.63 -42.70
C ARG A 127 -15.88 13.99 -41.24
N GLN A 128 -15.78 13.02 -40.36
CA GLN A 128 -15.96 13.26 -38.93
C GLN A 128 -14.91 14.23 -38.37
N LEU A 129 -13.73 14.29 -38.98
CA LEU A 129 -12.69 15.26 -38.68
C LEU A 129 -13.10 16.73 -38.91
N THR A 130 -14.06 17.01 -39.79
CA THR A 130 -14.54 18.39 -40.03
C THR A 130 -15.64 18.80 -39.05
N GLN A 131 -16.13 17.86 -38.24
CA GLN A 131 -17.18 18.12 -37.26
C GLN A 131 -16.57 18.64 -35.96
N PRO A 132 -16.81 19.92 -35.58
CA PRO A 132 -16.16 20.52 -34.43
C PRO A 132 -16.55 19.84 -33.11
N GLY A 133 -17.77 19.30 -33.02
CA GLY A 133 -18.22 18.54 -31.84
C GLY A 133 -17.39 17.28 -31.58
N TYR A 134 -17.02 16.55 -32.63
CA TYR A 134 -16.17 15.37 -32.51
C TYR A 134 -14.75 15.73 -32.05
N LEU A 135 -14.14 16.73 -32.69
CA LEU A 135 -12.80 17.19 -32.33
C LEU A 135 -12.74 17.75 -30.91
N ALA A 136 -13.72 18.56 -30.52
CA ALA A 136 -13.81 19.13 -29.17
C ALA A 136 -13.94 18.02 -28.11
N ALA A 137 -14.81 17.03 -28.34
CA ALA A 137 -14.97 15.90 -27.42
C ALA A 137 -13.68 15.07 -27.30
N CYS A 138 -13.04 14.74 -28.42
CA CYS A 138 -11.78 13.99 -28.42
C CYS A 138 -10.67 14.76 -27.70
N ALA A 139 -10.48 16.05 -28.02
CA ALA A 139 -9.47 16.89 -27.39
C ALA A 139 -9.72 17.02 -25.87
N GLN A 140 -10.97 17.29 -25.47
CA GLN A 140 -11.34 17.39 -24.06
C GLN A 140 -11.03 16.10 -23.30
N TRP A 141 -11.42 14.94 -23.82
CA TRP A 141 -11.18 13.66 -23.15
C TRP A 141 -9.69 13.28 -23.11
N LEU A 142 -8.94 13.56 -24.18
CA LEU A 142 -7.48 13.36 -24.17
C LEU A 142 -6.81 14.21 -23.08
N VAL A 143 -7.24 15.48 -22.94
CA VAL A 143 -6.74 16.37 -21.87
C VAL A 143 -7.12 15.83 -20.49
N LEU A 144 -8.39 15.47 -20.26
CA LEU A 144 -8.86 14.96 -18.96
C LEU A 144 -8.12 13.67 -18.55
N VAL A 145 -7.91 12.76 -19.49
CA VAL A 145 -7.18 11.52 -19.22
C VAL A 145 -5.69 11.78 -19.03
N ALA A 146 -5.08 12.70 -19.79
CA ALA A 146 -3.70 13.13 -19.56
C ALA A 146 -3.51 13.67 -18.14
N LEU A 147 -4.39 14.57 -17.69
CA LEU A 147 -4.37 15.11 -16.33
C LEU A 147 -4.53 14.00 -15.29
N SER A 148 -5.49 13.10 -15.51
CA SER A 148 -5.75 11.97 -14.59
C SER A 148 -4.53 11.06 -14.46
N ALA A 149 -3.83 10.78 -15.56
CA ALA A 149 -2.60 9.99 -15.57
C ALA A 149 -1.45 10.71 -14.85
N VAL A 150 -1.33 12.03 -15.01
CA VAL A 150 -0.35 12.85 -14.26
C VAL A 150 -0.64 12.80 -12.77
N VAL A 151 -1.88 13.01 -12.35
CA VAL A 151 -2.31 12.95 -10.94
C VAL A 151 -2.06 11.57 -10.33
N ALA A 152 -2.40 10.50 -11.05
CA ALA A 152 -2.11 9.14 -10.60
C ALA A 152 -0.59 8.90 -10.45
N GLY A 153 0.19 9.45 -11.39
CA GLY A 153 1.66 9.40 -11.36
C GLY A 153 2.25 10.15 -10.17
N THR A 154 1.76 11.35 -9.85
CA THR A 154 2.24 12.15 -8.71
C THR A 154 1.84 11.50 -7.38
N LEU A 155 0.60 11.05 -7.24
CA LEU A 155 0.13 10.36 -6.03
C LEU A 155 0.99 9.12 -5.74
N LYS A 156 1.29 8.32 -6.77
CA LYS A 156 2.17 7.16 -6.64
C LYS A 156 3.59 7.54 -6.21
N ARG A 157 4.13 8.66 -6.68
CA ARG A 157 5.45 9.15 -6.24
C ARG A 157 5.44 9.53 -4.76
N VAL A 158 4.39 10.24 -4.32
CA VAL A 158 4.22 10.62 -2.91
C VAL A 158 4.10 9.39 -2.02
N LEU A 159 3.26 8.41 -2.39
CA LEU A 159 3.09 7.18 -1.62
C LEU A 159 4.39 6.36 -1.53
N ARG A 160 5.19 6.32 -2.60
CA ARG A 160 6.51 5.65 -2.55
C ARG A 160 7.51 6.36 -1.67
N ALA A 161 7.57 7.69 -1.72
CA ALA A 161 8.43 8.46 -0.85
C ALA A 161 8.06 8.23 0.63
N GLN A 162 6.76 8.08 0.92
CA GLN A 162 6.30 7.71 2.26
C GLN A 162 6.70 6.28 2.66
N ASP A 163 6.55 5.29 1.77
CA ASP A 163 6.96 3.91 2.05
C ASP A 163 8.47 3.78 2.29
N GLU A 164 9.30 4.51 1.54
CA GLU A 164 10.76 4.56 1.77
C GLU A 164 11.12 5.25 3.09
N SER A 165 10.30 6.20 3.56
CA SER A 165 10.49 6.89 4.84
C SER A 165 9.96 6.13 6.06
N LYS A 166 9.17 5.06 5.87
CA LYS A 166 8.64 4.26 6.97
C LYS A 166 9.75 3.34 7.49
N PRO A 167 10.33 3.58 8.69
CA PRO A 167 11.34 2.68 9.23
C PRO A 167 10.72 1.30 9.36
N GLN A 168 11.39 0.28 8.83
CA GLN A 168 10.86 -1.08 8.87
C GLN A 168 10.69 -1.49 10.34
N PRO A 169 9.45 -1.70 10.82
CA PRO A 169 9.19 -1.88 12.26
C PRO A 169 9.92 -3.11 12.84
N TYR A 170 10.24 -4.09 12.00
CA TYR A 170 11.09 -5.23 12.37
C TYR A 170 12.57 -4.87 12.55
N ALA A 171 13.10 -3.93 11.77
CA ALA A 171 14.47 -3.45 11.92
C ALA A 171 14.61 -2.59 13.18
N GLU A 172 13.61 -1.75 13.49
CA GLU A 172 13.57 -0.99 14.74
C GLU A 172 13.38 -1.90 15.96
N ALA A 173 12.48 -2.88 15.91
CA ALA A 173 12.32 -3.85 17.01
C ALA A 173 13.61 -4.64 17.26
N THR A 174 14.32 -5.05 16.21
CA THR A 174 15.62 -5.74 16.35
C THR A 174 16.68 -4.82 16.93
N ARG A 175 16.70 -3.53 16.54
CA ARG A 175 17.58 -2.51 17.10
C ARG A 175 17.28 -2.24 18.58
N LEU A 176 16.01 -2.16 18.95
CA LEU A 176 15.57 -2.02 20.35
C LEU A 176 15.90 -3.26 21.18
N LEU A 177 15.74 -4.47 20.63
CA LEU A 177 16.11 -5.72 21.31
C LEU A 177 17.62 -5.85 21.49
N THR A 178 18.43 -5.42 20.51
CA THR A 178 19.89 -5.39 20.66
C THR A 178 20.34 -4.31 21.62
N GLN A 179 19.69 -3.14 21.62
CA GLN A 179 19.91 -2.12 22.64
C GLN A 179 19.53 -2.61 24.04
N LEU A 180 18.38 -3.24 24.22
CA LEU A 180 17.95 -3.82 25.49
C LEU A 180 18.89 -4.94 25.94
N ARG A 181 19.38 -5.77 25.02
CA ARG A 181 20.39 -6.80 25.34
C ARG A 181 21.71 -6.17 25.77
N SER A 182 22.11 -5.07 25.15
CA SER A 182 23.29 -4.31 25.56
C SER A 182 23.10 -3.68 26.95
N VAL A 183 21.94 -3.06 27.20
CA VAL A 183 21.60 -2.46 28.50
C VAL A 183 21.48 -3.54 29.59
N ALA A 184 20.88 -4.69 29.30
CA ALA A 184 20.80 -5.82 30.22
C ALA A 184 22.17 -6.44 30.53
N ARG A 185 23.15 -6.34 29.62
CA ARG A 185 24.55 -6.71 29.89
C ARG A 185 25.34 -5.60 30.57
N GLN A 186 24.94 -4.34 30.38
CA GLN A 186 25.45 -3.15 31.09
C GLN A 186 24.75 -2.90 32.44
N LEU A 187 23.81 -3.77 32.80
CA LEU A 187 23.54 -4.16 34.18
C LEU A 187 24.40 -5.40 34.47
N PRO A 188 25.73 -5.28 34.67
CA PRO A 188 26.48 -6.30 35.38
C PRO A 188 25.73 -6.61 36.66
N GLY A 189 25.70 -7.88 37.07
CA GLY A 189 25.22 -8.30 38.37
C GLY A 189 26.02 -7.63 39.50
N ALA A 190 25.69 -6.37 39.79
CA ALA A 190 26.37 -5.51 40.75
C ALA A 190 25.44 -4.44 41.36
N THR A 191 24.12 -4.57 41.20
CA THR A 191 23.14 -3.75 41.95
C THR A 191 21.97 -4.54 42.54
N LEU A 192 21.92 -5.86 42.33
CA LEU A 192 20.94 -6.77 42.92
C LEU A 192 21.57 -8.16 43.17
N ASP A 193 22.87 -8.22 43.52
CA ASP A 193 23.37 -9.41 44.21
C ASP A 193 23.10 -9.22 45.72
N PRO A 194 22.01 -9.82 46.25
CA PRO A 194 21.70 -9.69 47.67
C PRO A 194 22.80 -10.30 48.55
N GLY A 195 23.64 -11.20 48.02
CA GLY A 195 24.78 -11.76 48.73
C GLY A 195 25.83 -10.70 49.02
N GLY A 196 26.38 -10.07 47.98
CA GLY A 196 27.44 -9.06 48.14
C GLY A 196 27.03 -7.82 48.95
N ILE A 197 25.79 -7.35 48.82
CA ILE A 197 25.30 -6.22 49.64
C ILE A 197 25.14 -6.64 51.11
N SER A 198 24.67 -7.86 51.37
CA SER A 198 24.52 -8.36 52.75
C SER A 198 25.87 -8.60 53.42
N GLU A 199 26.86 -9.09 52.67
CA GLU A 199 28.22 -9.32 53.17
C GLU A 199 28.92 -8.02 53.53
N HIS A 200 28.77 -6.99 52.69
CA HIS A 200 29.31 -5.66 52.98
C HIS A 200 28.65 -4.99 54.19
N LEU A 201 27.32 -5.11 54.34
CA LEU A 201 26.60 -4.58 55.51
C LEU A 201 26.99 -5.30 56.80
N ILE A 202 27.25 -6.61 56.76
CA ILE A 202 27.74 -7.37 57.92
C ILE A 202 29.15 -6.91 58.30
N GLU A 203 30.01 -6.64 57.32
CA GLU A 203 31.37 -6.16 57.56
C GLU A 203 31.38 -4.74 58.17
N GLU A 204 30.53 -3.83 57.68
CA GLU A 204 30.37 -2.51 58.28
C GLU A 204 29.79 -2.57 59.70
N LEU A 205 28.79 -3.43 59.95
CA LEU A 205 28.21 -3.61 61.29
C LEU A 205 29.21 -4.20 62.29
N ARG A 206 30.09 -5.10 61.84
CA ARG A 206 31.16 -5.68 62.67
C ARG A 206 32.19 -4.64 63.11
N ALA A 207 32.42 -3.60 62.32
CA ALA A 207 33.31 -2.51 62.70
C ALA A 207 32.70 -1.60 63.79
N VAL A 208 31.37 -1.54 63.91
CA VAL A 208 30.66 -0.61 64.82
C VAL A 208 30.18 -1.28 66.11
N ALA A 209 29.84 -2.58 66.07
CA ALA A 209 29.36 -3.31 67.23
C ALA A 209 29.99 -4.72 67.32
N PRO A 210 30.73 -5.05 68.38
CA PRO A 210 31.23 -6.40 68.59
C PRO A 210 30.06 -7.31 68.96
N ALA A 211 29.65 -8.17 68.03
CA ALA A 211 28.65 -9.20 68.25
C ALA A 211 29.15 -10.54 67.67
N ASP A 212 29.02 -11.62 68.44
CA ASP A 212 29.52 -12.94 68.05
C ASP A 212 28.73 -13.56 66.87
N ARG A 213 27.53 -13.06 66.57
CA ARG A 213 26.68 -13.51 65.43
C ARG A 213 25.84 -12.36 64.88
N MET A 214 25.83 -12.20 63.55
CA MET A 214 24.99 -11.23 62.84
C MET A 214 24.30 -11.88 61.65
N ALA A 215 23.09 -11.42 61.34
CA ALA A 215 22.31 -11.90 60.20
C ALA A 215 21.54 -10.72 59.58
N VAL A 216 21.48 -10.69 58.25
CA VAL A 216 20.73 -9.69 57.48
C VAL A 216 19.52 -10.39 56.87
N LEU A 217 18.32 -9.91 57.19
CA LEU A 217 17.06 -10.45 56.66
C LEU A 217 16.62 -9.60 55.47
N SER A 218 16.77 -10.14 54.26
CA SER A 218 16.25 -9.52 53.04
C SER A 218 14.89 -10.12 52.70
N ALA A 219 13.84 -9.30 52.68
CA ALA A 219 12.52 -9.71 52.25
C ALA A 219 12.38 -9.45 50.74
N SER A 220 12.74 -10.45 49.93
CA SER A 220 12.42 -10.46 48.49
C SER A 220 11.00 -11.01 48.29
N GLY A 221 10.20 -10.33 47.48
CA GLY A 221 8.75 -10.45 47.40
C GLY A 221 8.16 -11.76 46.88
N GLU A 222 8.92 -12.84 46.71
CA GLU A 222 8.33 -14.13 46.30
C GLU A 222 8.96 -15.38 46.93
N GLU A 223 10.22 -15.39 47.40
CA GLU A 223 10.79 -16.51 48.16
C GLU A 223 11.81 -16.03 49.21
N ARG A 224 11.61 -16.44 50.46
CA ARG A 224 12.38 -15.95 51.63
C ARG A 224 13.59 -16.83 51.89
N HIS A 225 14.79 -16.28 51.72
CA HIS A 225 16.05 -16.95 52.08
C HIS A 225 16.74 -16.20 53.23
N ALA A 226 17.22 -16.94 54.23
CA ALA A 226 17.99 -16.41 55.35
C ALA A 226 19.42 -16.96 55.26
N ILE A 227 20.42 -16.07 55.17
CA ILE A 227 21.84 -16.43 55.15
C ILE A 227 22.42 -16.06 56.51
N GLY A 228 22.98 -17.05 57.22
CA GLY A 228 23.60 -16.89 58.53
C GLY A 228 25.13 -16.83 58.41
N GLY A 229 25.74 -15.74 58.89
CA GLY A 229 27.19 -15.59 58.96
C GLY A 229 27.74 -16.10 60.30
N GLY A 230 28.13 -17.37 60.36
CA GLY A 230 29.00 -17.94 61.40
C GLY A 230 30.11 -18.72 60.70
N GLY A 231 31.36 -18.58 61.15
CA GLY A 231 32.54 -19.10 60.45
C GLY A 231 32.37 -20.53 59.94
N GLY A 232 32.42 -20.67 58.61
CA GLY A 232 32.12 -21.90 57.88
C GLY A 232 30.82 -21.77 57.09
N GLY A 233 30.92 -21.38 55.82
CA GLY A 233 29.79 -21.30 54.90
C GLY A 233 29.19 -22.68 54.67
N GLU A 234 28.00 -22.90 55.21
CA GLU A 234 27.19 -24.09 54.95
C GLU A 234 25.76 -23.64 54.60
N GLU A 235 25.36 -23.81 53.34
CA GLU A 235 23.98 -23.70 52.89
C GLU A 235 23.22 -24.94 53.37
N LEU A 236 22.29 -24.78 54.31
CA LEU A 236 21.40 -25.87 54.73
C LEU A 236 20.07 -25.80 53.95
N PRO A 237 19.64 -26.90 53.31
CA PRO A 237 18.35 -26.94 52.62
C PRO A 237 17.22 -27.03 53.65
N VAL A 238 16.32 -26.05 53.65
CA VAL A 238 15.14 -26.04 54.52
C VAL A 238 14.02 -26.86 53.91
N GLY A 239 14.02 -28.16 54.20
CA GLY A 239 12.82 -28.98 54.14
C GLY A 239 11.87 -28.58 55.28
N GLY A 240 10.63 -28.29 54.93
CA GLY A 240 9.66 -27.64 55.82
C GLY A 240 9.43 -28.33 57.16
N ALA A 241 9.62 -27.59 58.23
CA ALA A 241 8.75 -27.52 59.41
C ALA A 241 9.35 -26.51 60.38
N LEU A 242 8.48 -25.65 60.91
CA LEU A 242 8.73 -24.70 62.00
C LEU A 242 9.69 -25.25 63.05
N SER A 243 10.77 -24.54 63.33
CA SER A 243 11.39 -24.59 64.65
C SER A 243 11.98 -23.24 65.03
N LYS A 244 11.35 -22.65 66.06
CA LYS A 244 11.93 -21.62 66.93
C LYS A 244 13.42 -21.87 67.13
N ILE A 245 14.26 -20.87 66.90
CA ILE A 245 15.58 -20.81 67.52
C ILE A 245 15.59 -19.63 68.49
N THR A 246 15.48 -20.02 69.75
CA THR A 246 15.52 -19.25 70.97
C THR A 246 16.82 -18.46 71.06
N LEU A 247 16.71 -17.14 71.28
CA LEU A 247 17.79 -16.29 71.76
C LEU A 247 18.34 -16.86 73.07
N ARG A 248 19.61 -17.28 73.07
CA ARG A 248 20.34 -17.58 74.31
C ARG A 248 21.48 -16.58 74.44
N ALA A 249 21.23 -15.52 75.20
CA ALA A 249 22.28 -14.68 75.75
C ALA A 249 23.02 -15.47 76.83
N SER A 250 24.35 -15.47 76.77
CA SER A 250 25.20 -15.77 77.91
C SER A 250 26.16 -14.60 78.10
N LYS A 251 26.35 -14.24 79.37
CA LYS A 251 27.01 -13.04 79.89
C LYS A 251 28.41 -12.78 79.35
#